data_AF-A0A090QB32-F1
#
_entry.id   AF-A0A090QB32-F1
#
_cell.length_a   1.000
_cell.length_b   1.000
_cell.length_c   1.000
_cell.angle_alpha   90.00
_cell.angle_beta   90.00
_cell.angle_gamma   90.00
#
_symmetry.space_group_name_H-M   'P 1'
#
loop_
_entity.id
_entity.type
_entity.pdbx_description
1 polymer ?
#
loop_
_entity_poly.entity_id
_entity_poly.type
_entity_poly.pdbx_seq_one_letter_code
_entity_poly.pdbx_strand_id
1 'polypeptide(L)'
;MAMSQLENMDKMQLIINDIMQLPLLKLVICFFIYFIGGYFLYAAIYTAIGAAVDNETDTQQFMLPVILPLILSIYVGFFSVMDNPHGTVAVIFSYIPLTSPIVMLMRIPFGEIAYWEIGLSMLLLYVSIFGVAWFAAKIYRVGILMYGKKVNWKELYKWLKY
;
A
#
# COMPACT_ATOMS: atom_id res chain seq x y z
N MET A 1 -18.15 -38.56 22.74
CA MET A 1 -17.32 -38.97 21.59
C MET A 1 -18.07 -38.81 20.26
N ALA A 2 -19.35 -39.22 20.13
CA ALA A 2 -20.16 -38.94 18.93
C ALA A 2 -20.58 -37.47 18.78
N MET A 3 -20.99 -36.78 19.87
CA MET A 3 -21.34 -35.34 19.82
C MET A 3 -20.17 -34.43 19.41
N SER A 4 -18.94 -34.75 19.83
CA SER A 4 -17.74 -34.01 19.43
C SER A 4 -17.36 -34.22 17.95
N GLN A 5 -17.73 -35.37 17.36
CA GLN A 5 -17.50 -35.63 15.94
C GLN A 5 -18.52 -34.90 15.07
N LEU A 6 -19.78 -34.80 15.51
CA LEU A 6 -20.82 -34.00 14.84
C LEU A 6 -20.49 -32.51 14.88
N GLU A 7 -20.06 -31.97 16.02
CA GLU A 7 -19.62 -30.58 16.14
C GLU A 7 -18.43 -30.24 15.22
N ASN A 8 -17.50 -31.18 15.03
CA ASN A 8 -16.37 -31.01 14.10
C ASN A 8 -16.81 -31.08 12.64
N MET A 9 -17.81 -31.90 12.30
CA MET A 9 -18.38 -31.97 10.95
C MET A 9 -19.16 -30.69 10.60
N ASP A 10 -19.91 -30.14 11.56
CA ASP A 10 -20.63 -28.88 11.38
C ASP A 10 -19.66 -27.70 11.19
N LYS A 11 -18.59 -27.63 12.01
CA LYS A 11 -17.51 -26.63 11.82
C LYS A 11 -16.81 -26.76 10.47
N MET A 12 -16.55 -27.99 10.00
CA MET A 12 -15.94 -28.23 8.69
C MET A 12 -16.84 -27.74 7.56
N GLN A 13 -18.15 -27.98 7.64
CA GLN A 13 -19.11 -27.49 6.65
C GLN A 13 -19.21 -25.97 6.65
N LEU A 14 -19.20 -25.33 7.81
CA LEU A 14 -19.19 -23.86 7.93
C LEU A 14 -17.94 -23.26 7.27
N ILE A 15 -16.75 -23.78 7.55
CA ILE A 15 -15.50 -23.30 6.94
C ILE A 15 -15.52 -23.47 5.42
N ILE A 16 -16.01 -24.60 4.92
CA ILE A 16 -16.12 -24.85 3.47
C ILE A 16 -17.06 -23.84 2.82
N ASN A 17 -18.20 -23.56 3.45
CA ASN A 17 -19.16 -22.60 2.93
C ASN A 17 -18.59 -21.17 2.92
N ASP A 18 -17.89 -20.76 3.97
CA ASP A 18 -17.25 -19.44 4.06
C ASP A 18 -16.19 -19.26 2.97
N ILE A 19 -15.34 -20.28 2.74
CA ILE A 19 -14.31 -20.25 1.68
C ILE A 19 -14.94 -20.16 0.30
N MET A 20 -16.02 -20.90 0.05
CA MET A 20 -16.72 -20.90 -1.24
C MET A 20 -17.47 -19.60 -1.51
N GLN A 21 -17.82 -18.85 -0.46
CA GLN A 21 -18.43 -17.51 -0.58
C GLN A 21 -17.41 -16.39 -0.75
N LEU A 22 -16.12 -16.65 -0.57
CA LEU A 22 -15.10 -15.63 -0.80
C LEU A 22 -15.11 -15.19 -2.27
N PRO A 23 -15.07 -13.87 -2.55
CA PRO A 23 -15.03 -13.35 -3.90
C PRO A 23 -13.61 -13.50 -4.50
N LEU A 24 -13.15 -14.74 -4.69
CA LEU A 24 -11.79 -15.08 -5.11
C LEU A 24 -11.38 -14.38 -6.40
N LEU A 25 -12.28 -14.35 -7.39
CA LEU A 25 -12.02 -13.67 -8.67
C LEU A 25 -11.79 -12.17 -8.47
N LYS A 26 -12.62 -11.50 -7.65
CA LYS A 26 -12.48 -10.07 -7.31
C LYS A 26 -11.14 -9.84 -6.60
N LEU A 27 -10.78 -10.70 -5.66
CA LEU A 27 -9.55 -10.61 -4.89
C LEU A 27 -8.32 -10.73 -5.79
N VAL A 28 -8.28 -11.72 -6.68
CA VAL A 28 -7.16 -11.92 -7.61
C VAL A 28 -7.01 -10.74 -8.57
N ILE A 29 -8.10 -10.25 -9.15
CA ILE A 29 -8.06 -9.08 -10.05
C ILE A 29 -7.57 -7.84 -9.30
N CYS A 30 -8.16 -7.56 -8.13
CA CYS A 30 -7.74 -6.43 -7.30
C CYS A 30 -6.29 -6.59 -6.86
N PHE A 31 -5.85 -7.79 -6.51
CA PHE A 31 -4.47 -8.08 -6.11
C PHE A 31 -3.50 -7.62 -7.18
N PHE A 32 -3.66 -8.05 -8.44
CA PHE A 32 -2.74 -7.65 -9.51
C PHE A 32 -2.76 -6.13 -9.76
N ILE A 33 -3.94 -5.51 -9.76
CA ILE A 33 -4.07 -4.07 -9.97
C ILE A 33 -3.36 -3.29 -8.86
N TYR A 34 -3.67 -3.58 -7.60
CA TYR A 34 -3.05 -2.92 -6.45
C TYR A 34 -1.57 -3.25 -6.30
N PHE A 35 -1.16 -4.48 -6.59
CA PHE A 35 0.24 -4.90 -6.55
C PHE A 35 1.06 -4.13 -7.58
N ILE A 36 0.60 -4.07 -8.83
CA ILE A 36 1.28 -3.32 -9.89
C ILE A 36 1.32 -1.83 -9.55
N GLY A 37 0.18 -1.26 -9.13
CA GLY A 37 0.11 0.15 -8.76
C GLY A 37 1.02 0.50 -7.58
N GLY A 38 0.99 -0.30 -6.51
CA GLY A 38 1.86 -0.16 -5.35
C GLY A 38 3.33 -0.31 -5.73
N TYR A 39 3.67 -1.35 -6.51
CA TYR A 39 5.03 -1.58 -7.00
C TYR A 39 5.58 -0.35 -7.74
N PHE A 40 4.84 0.19 -8.71
CA PHE A 40 5.28 1.38 -9.44
C PHE A 40 5.39 2.62 -8.54
N LEU A 41 4.46 2.82 -7.61
CA LEU A 41 4.52 3.92 -6.65
C LEU A 41 5.81 3.86 -5.83
N TYR A 42 6.07 2.72 -5.20
CA TYR A 42 7.28 2.52 -4.38
C TYR A 42 8.55 2.57 -5.23
N ALA A 43 8.56 1.99 -6.42
CA ALA A 43 9.69 2.05 -7.35
C ALA A 43 10.03 3.49 -7.74
N ALA A 44 9.03 4.34 -7.99
CA ALA A 44 9.25 5.76 -8.30
C ALA A 44 9.87 6.52 -7.12
N ILE A 45 9.44 6.24 -5.88
CA ILE A 45 10.03 6.83 -4.67
C ILE A 45 11.48 6.38 -4.50
N TYR A 46 11.75 5.07 -4.63
CA TYR A 46 13.11 4.54 -4.52
C TYR A 46 14.03 5.08 -5.62
N THR A 47 13.51 5.28 -6.82
CA THR A 47 14.24 5.94 -7.91
C THR A 47 14.59 7.38 -7.55
N ALA A 48 13.66 8.14 -6.97
CA ALA A 48 13.91 9.50 -6.51
C ALA A 48 14.98 9.57 -5.42
N ILE A 49 14.92 8.65 -4.45
CA ILE A 49 15.91 8.57 -3.37
C ILE A 49 17.28 8.23 -3.94
N GLY A 50 17.39 7.15 -4.72
CA GLY A 50 18.66 6.70 -5.29
C GLY A 50 19.32 7.72 -6.23
N ALA A 51 18.52 8.58 -6.87
CA ALA A 51 19.05 9.67 -7.69
C ALA A 51 19.53 10.89 -6.89
N ALA A 52 19.13 11.00 -5.62
CA ALA A 52 19.43 12.14 -4.76
C ALA A 52 20.59 11.91 -3.81
N VAL A 53 21.03 10.67 -3.59
CA VAL A 53 22.04 10.34 -2.58
C VAL A 53 23.19 9.56 -3.19
N ASP A 54 24.41 10.06 -2.95
CA ASP A 54 25.64 9.44 -3.42
C ASP A 54 26.23 8.42 -2.41
N ASN A 55 25.66 8.34 -1.18
CA ASN A 55 26.18 7.51 -0.09
C ASN A 55 25.09 6.58 0.50
N GLU A 56 25.44 5.31 0.71
CA GLU A 56 24.56 4.28 1.29
C GLU A 56 24.02 4.65 2.68
N THR A 57 24.83 5.31 3.52
CA THR A 57 24.39 5.71 4.88
C THR A 57 23.31 6.79 4.86
N ASP A 58 23.37 7.72 3.92
CA ASP A 58 22.33 8.74 3.76
C ASP A 58 21.07 8.12 3.12
N THR A 59 21.22 7.15 2.21
CA THR A 59 20.11 6.39 1.61
C THR A 59 19.21 5.77 2.67
N GLN A 60 19.78 5.10 3.68
CA GLN A 60 19.01 4.45 4.73
C GLN A 60 18.13 5.43 5.52
N GLN A 61 18.59 6.68 5.72
CA GLN A 61 17.80 7.70 6.41
C GLN A 61 16.56 8.14 5.60
N PHE A 62 16.66 8.13 4.27
CA PHE A 62 15.52 8.42 3.39
C PHE A 62 14.60 7.22 3.16
N MET A 63 15.06 5.99 3.42
CA MET A 63 14.21 4.80 3.33
C MET A 63 13.21 4.69 4.49
N LEU A 64 13.53 5.20 5.68
CA LEU A 64 12.67 5.09 6.86
C LEU A 64 11.23 5.61 6.61
N PRO A 65 11.02 6.81 6.01
CA PRO A 65 9.67 7.32 5.74
C PRO A 65 8.91 6.55 4.66
N VAL A 66 9.59 5.72 3.86
CA VAL A 66 8.96 4.84 2.87
C VAL A 66 8.49 3.54 3.51
N ILE A 67 9.29 3.02 4.45
CA ILE A 67 9.00 1.79 5.18
C ILE A 67 7.89 2.01 6.23
N LEU A 68 7.83 3.18 6.86
CA LEU A 68 6.82 3.48 7.89
C LEU A 68 5.37 3.29 7.39
N PRO A 69 4.96 3.83 6.22
CA PRO A 69 3.65 3.54 5.63
C PRO A 69 3.40 2.05 5.42
N LEU A 70 4.38 1.27 4.95
CA LEU A 70 4.25 -0.18 4.74
C LEU A 70 3.92 -0.91 6.04
N ILE A 71 4.70 -0.64 7.10
CA ILE A 71 4.46 -1.21 8.44
C ILE A 71 3.09 -0.79 8.95
N LEU A 72 2.74 0.49 8.80
CA LEU A 72 1.47 1.03 9.25
C LEU A 72 0.29 0.39 8.52
N SER A 73 0.39 0.12 7.21
CA SER A 73 -0.64 -0.60 6.46
C SER A 73 -0.84 -2.03 6.95
N ILE A 74 0.24 -2.75 7.28
CA ILE A 74 0.14 -4.09 7.85
C ILE A 74 -0.54 -4.00 9.23
N TYR A 75 -0.11 -3.06 10.08
CA TYR A 75 -0.70 -2.85 11.40
C TYR A 75 -2.20 -2.52 11.33
N VAL A 76 -2.58 -1.56 10.49
CA VAL A 76 -4.00 -1.19 10.28
C VAL A 76 -4.79 -2.37 9.70
N GLY A 77 -4.19 -3.11 8.76
CA GLY A 77 -4.79 -4.30 8.18
C GLY A 77 -5.06 -5.41 9.20
N PHE A 78 -4.16 -5.65 10.14
CA PHE A 78 -4.38 -6.66 11.18
C PHE A 78 -5.29 -6.17 12.31
N PHE A 79 -5.09 -4.96 12.82
CA PHE A 79 -5.82 -4.51 14.01
C PHE A 79 -7.12 -3.80 13.67
N SER A 80 -7.14 -2.88 12.71
CA SER A 80 -8.34 -2.10 12.40
C SER A 80 -9.29 -2.85 11.49
N VAL A 81 -8.79 -3.56 10.46
CA VAL A 81 -9.67 -4.24 9.50
C VAL A 81 -10.28 -5.48 10.14
N MET A 82 -9.54 -6.24 10.96
CA MET A 82 -10.11 -7.43 11.61
C MET A 82 -11.14 -7.07 12.69
N ASP A 83 -10.97 -5.95 13.38
CA ASP A 83 -11.92 -5.47 14.39
C ASP A 83 -13.14 -4.80 13.75
N ASN A 84 -12.92 -3.86 12.82
CA ASN A 84 -13.98 -3.16 12.11
C ASN A 84 -13.57 -2.81 10.65
N PRO A 85 -13.88 -3.68 9.67
CA PRO A 85 -13.54 -3.46 8.26
C PRO A 85 -14.15 -2.19 7.66
N HIS A 86 -15.22 -1.67 8.26
CA HIS A 86 -15.94 -0.46 7.83
C HIS A 86 -15.65 0.75 8.73
N GLY A 87 -14.76 0.58 9.71
CA GLY A 87 -14.35 1.62 10.61
C GLY A 87 -13.60 2.72 9.87
N THR A 88 -13.69 3.95 10.39
CA THR A 88 -13.08 5.15 9.79
C THR A 88 -11.59 4.97 9.49
N VAL A 89 -10.85 4.31 10.38
CA VAL A 89 -9.41 4.05 10.19
C VAL A 89 -9.16 3.10 9.02
N ALA A 90 -9.83 1.95 8.98
CA ALA A 90 -9.73 1.00 7.87
C ALA A 90 -10.08 1.66 6.52
N VAL A 91 -11.16 2.45 6.50
CA VAL A 91 -11.63 3.16 5.30
C VAL A 91 -10.60 4.17 4.81
N ILE A 92 -10.12 5.09 5.67
CA ILE A 92 -9.17 6.14 5.28
C ILE A 92 -7.86 5.55 4.75
N PHE A 93 -7.30 4.57 5.45
CA PHE A 93 -6.03 3.95 5.06
C PHE A 93 -6.14 3.08 3.79
N SER A 94 -7.36 2.74 3.38
CA SER A 94 -7.61 2.09 2.09
C SER A 94 -7.55 3.06 0.91
N TYR A 95 -7.64 4.36 1.13
CA TYR A 95 -7.56 5.39 0.09
C TYR A 95 -6.19 6.04 -0.02
N ILE A 96 -5.40 6.01 1.05
CA ILE A 96 -4.05 6.59 1.05
C ILE A 96 -3.15 5.74 0.13
N PRO A 97 -2.55 6.31 -0.93
CA PRO A 97 -1.84 5.54 -1.97
C PRO A 97 -0.76 4.60 -1.46
N LEU A 98 0.02 5.02 -0.44
CA LEU A 98 1.10 4.21 0.11
C LEU A 98 0.58 2.99 0.89
N THR A 99 -0.59 3.10 1.53
CA THR A 99 -1.15 2.04 2.37
C THR A 99 -2.26 1.24 1.68
N SER A 100 -2.92 1.84 0.69
CA SER A 100 -4.05 1.29 -0.06
C SER A 100 -3.81 -0.09 -0.66
N PRO A 101 -2.62 -0.44 -1.22
CA PRO A 101 -2.43 -1.74 -1.85
C PRO A 101 -2.53 -2.90 -0.86
N ILE A 102 -2.24 -2.65 0.41
CA ILE A 102 -2.30 -3.66 1.48
C ILE A 102 -3.66 -3.59 2.18
N VAL A 103 -4.04 -2.40 2.67
CA VAL A 103 -5.24 -2.25 3.51
C VAL A 103 -6.53 -2.56 2.74
N MET A 104 -6.64 -2.13 1.47
CA MET A 104 -7.85 -2.42 0.68
C MET A 104 -7.96 -3.92 0.36
N LEU A 105 -6.84 -4.60 0.07
CA LEU A 105 -6.83 -6.05 -0.16
C LEU A 105 -7.22 -6.84 1.09
N MET A 106 -6.83 -6.37 2.27
CA MET A 106 -7.24 -6.98 3.54
C MET A 106 -8.72 -6.73 3.87
N ARG A 107 -9.34 -5.66 3.35
CA ARG A 107 -10.78 -5.38 3.56
C ARG A 107 -11.69 -6.16 2.61
N ILE A 108 -11.30 -6.39 1.35
CA ILE A 108 -12.17 -7.02 0.32
C ILE A 108 -12.81 -8.36 0.77
N PRO A 109 -12.11 -9.26 1.49
CA PRO A 109 -12.69 -10.51 1.98
C PRO A 109 -13.94 -10.34 2.87
N PHE A 110 -14.10 -9.18 3.52
CA PHE A 110 -15.23 -8.89 4.41
C PHE A 110 -16.51 -8.49 3.65
N GLY A 111 -16.52 -8.54 2.31
CA GLY A 111 -17.73 -8.62 1.50
C GLY A 111 -18.55 -7.32 1.31
N GLU A 112 -18.47 -6.36 2.23
CA GLU A 112 -19.38 -5.20 2.30
C GLU A 112 -18.83 -3.90 1.66
N ILE A 113 -17.84 -4.01 0.76
CA ILE A 113 -17.22 -2.83 0.11
C ILE A 113 -17.86 -2.57 -1.25
N ALA A 114 -18.45 -1.38 -1.41
CA ALA A 114 -19.01 -0.93 -2.68
C ALA A 114 -17.93 -0.81 -3.78
N TYR A 115 -18.28 -1.13 -5.02
CA TYR A 115 -17.32 -1.11 -6.13
C TYR A 115 -16.70 0.27 -6.40
N TRP A 116 -17.43 1.34 -6.11
CA TRP A 116 -16.91 2.71 -6.27
C TRP A 116 -15.81 3.03 -5.26
N GLU A 117 -15.84 2.47 -4.05
CA GLU A 117 -14.77 2.66 -3.04
C GLU A 117 -13.45 2.06 -3.56
N ILE A 118 -13.54 0.87 -4.14
CA ILE A 118 -12.40 0.20 -4.76
C ILE A 118 -11.91 1.02 -5.95
N GLY A 119 -12.81 1.44 -6.84
CA GLY A 119 -12.47 2.27 -7.99
C GLY A 119 -11.82 3.60 -7.61
N LEU A 120 -12.32 4.28 -6.57
CA LEU A 120 -11.75 5.53 -6.07
C LEU A 120 -10.36 5.31 -5.47
N SER A 121 -10.17 4.27 -4.67
CA SER A 121 -8.86 3.90 -4.12
C SER A 121 -7.85 3.58 -5.22
N MET A 122 -8.25 2.80 -6.23
CA MET A 122 -7.41 2.53 -7.41
C MET A 122 -7.06 3.85 -8.13
N LEU A 123 -8.04 4.71 -8.39
CA LEU A 123 -7.82 5.99 -9.07
C LEU A 123 -6.81 6.85 -8.30
N LEU A 124 -6.96 6.98 -6.99
CA LEU A 124 -6.03 7.73 -6.14
C LEU A 124 -4.62 7.14 -6.18
N LEU A 125 -4.50 5.82 -6.14
CA LEU A 125 -3.23 5.12 -6.26
C LEU A 125 -2.55 5.46 -7.59
N TYR A 126 -3.23 5.24 -8.72
CA TYR A 126 -2.64 5.46 -10.04
C TYR A 126 -2.34 6.94 -10.32
N VAL A 127 -3.21 7.87 -9.91
CA VAL A 127 -2.92 9.31 -9.99
C VAL A 127 -1.67 9.67 -9.20
N SER A 128 -1.50 9.06 -8.03
CA SER A 128 -0.32 9.29 -7.19
C SER A 128 0.96 8.74 -7.79
N ILE A 129 0.91 7.63 -8.53
CA ILE A 129 2.06 7.12 -9.28
C ILE A 129 2.57 8.20 -10.24
N PHE A 130 1.67 8.81 -11.04
CA PHE A 130 2.06 9.86 -11.97
C PHE A 130 2.62 11.09 -11.25
N GLY A 131 2.00 11.50 -10.14
CA GLY A 131 2.50 12.61 -9.32
C GLY A 131 3.91 12.35 -8.79
N VAL A 132 4.12 11.19 -8.17
CA VAL A 132 5.42 10.78 -7.59
C VAL A 132 6.47 10.57 -8.69
N ALA A 133 6.13 9.94 -9.81
CA ALA A 133 7.05 9.76 -10.93
C ALA A 133 7.49 11.10 -11.52
N TRP A 134 6.58 12.07 -11.64
CA TRP A 134 6.91 13.43 -12.04
C TRP A 134 7.87 14.11 -11.07
N PHE A 135 7.62 13.99 -9.75
CA PHE A 135 8.55 14.48 -8.72
C PHE A 135 9.91 13.78 -8.78
N ALA A 136 9.94 12.46 -8.99
CA ALA A 136 11.16 11.67 -9.10
C ALA A 136 12.01 12.12 -10.30
N ALA A 137 11.38 12.35 -11.46
CA ALA A 137 12.06 12.86 -12.65
C ALA A 137 12.66 14.25 -12.41
N LYS A 138 11.95 15.12 -11.67
CA LYS A 138 12.44 16.44 -11.30
C LYS A 138 13.66 16.37 -10.37
N ILE A 139 13.58 15.51 -9.34
CA ILE A 139 14.70 15.24 -8.42
C ILE A 139 15.90 14.68 -9.20
N TYR A 140 15.68 13.75 -10.12
CA TYR A 140 16.74 13.17 -10.96
C TYR A 140 17.50 14.24 -11.76
N ARG A 141 16.77 15.17 -12.40
CA ARG A 141 17.38 16.24 -13.22
C ARG A 141 18.25 17.20 -12.39
N VAL A 142 17.88 17.49 -11.15
CA VAL A 142 18.61 18.41 -10.28
C VAL A 142 19.72 17.69 -9.50
N GLY A 143 19.43 16.45 -9.05
CA GLY A 143 20.35 15.62 -8.26
C GLY A 143 21.64 15.29 -9.01
N ILE A 144 21.55 14.99 -10.31
CA ILE A 144 22.75 14.69 -11.13
C ILE A 144 23.73 15.86 -11.25
N LEU A 145 23.32 17.10 -10.96
CA LEU A 145 24.17 18.29 -11.00
C LEU A 145 24.74 18.65 -9.61
N MET A 146 24.30 17.97 -8.55
CA MET A 146 24.59 18.29 -7.16
C MET A 146 25.53 17.25 -6.55
N TYR A 147 26.77 17.18 -7.06
CA TYR A 147 27.79 16.26 -6.52
C TYR A 147 28.40 16.77 -5.21
N GLY A 148 28.60 15.87 -4.24
CA GLY A 148 29.46 16.09 -3.08
C GLY A 148 28.87 16.92 -1.94
N LYS A 149 27.58 17.29 -2.01
CA LYS A 149 26.86 17.96 -0.93
C LYS A 149 25.87 17.01 -0.28
N LYS A 150 25.88 16.92 1.07
CA LYS A 150 24.89 16.13 1.81
C LYS A 150 23.48 16.65 1.56
N VAL A 151 22.65 15.83 0.94
CA VAL A 151 21.24 16.13 0.67
C VAL A 151 20.43 15.98 1.94
N ASN A 152 19.56 16.95 2.21
CA ASN A 152 18.65 16.96 3.35
C ASN A 152 17.21 17.21 2.86
N TRP A 153 16.20 16.87 3.67
CA TRP A 153 14.77 17.04 3.35
C TRP A 153 14.41 18.46 2.86
N LYS A 154 15.06 19.49 3.41
CA LYS A 154 14.87 20.88 2.99
C LYS A 154 15.40 21.18 1.60
N GLU A 155 16.45 20.49 1.16
CA GLU A 155 17.03 20.67 -0.18
C GLU A 155 16.20 19.95 -1.23
N LEU A 156 15.76 18.71 -0.96
CA LEU A 156 14.81 18.00 -1.81
C LEU A 156 13.57 18.84 -2.09
N TYR A 157 12.98 19.45 -1.06
CA TYR A 157 11.81 20.32 -1.24
C TYR A 157 12.10 21.57 -2.09
N LYS A 158 13.31 22.13 -2.01
CA LYS A 158 13.71 23.25 -2.89
C LYS A 158 13.84 22.79 -4.34
N TRP A 159 14.37 21.60 -4.59
CA TRP A 159 14.48 21.03 -5.94
C TRP A 159 13.12 20.85 -6.59
N LEU A 160 12.08 20.55 -5.81
CA LEU A 160 10.71 20.49 -6.33
C LEU A 160 10.19 21.84 -6.88
N LYS A 161 10.77 22.97 -6.46
CA LYS A 161 10.38 24.31 -6.94
C LYS A 161 11.12 24.77 -8.19
N TYR A 162 12.27 24.17 -8.51
CA TYR A 162 13.05 24.47 -9.72
C TYR A 162 12.55 23.64 -10.90
#